data_AF-A0A3S3HH58-F1
#
_entry.id   AF-A0A3S3HH58-F1
#
_cell.length_a   1.000
_cell.length_b   1.000
_cell.length_c   1.000
_cell.angle_alpha   90.00
_cell.angle_beta   90.00
_cell.angle_gamma   90.00
#
_symmetry.space_group_name_H-M   'P 1'
#
loop_
_entity.id
_entity.type
_entity.pdbx_description
1 polymer ?
#
loop_
_entity_poly.entity_id
_entity_poly.type
_entity_poly.pdbx_seq_one_letter_code
_entity_poly.pdbx_strand_id
1 'polypeptide(L)'
;DGDWTGFSGGATVKDIPARAAGRVRVANGATTVELTSGQATMRGIKAAIAQASTITIANGTTSLDRLALNLGGGTATVSGKVGEALNLDATLARVPMSLANSFSPGLDAAGSISGTLKVTGAPANPAVAFKIDAAGVQTSQTRGAGFGGMGVSSSGTYSGNR
;
A
#
# COMPACT_ATOMS: atom_id res chain seq x y z
N ASP A 1 22.38 10.63 22.62
CA ASP A 1 21.81 10.24 21.30
C ASP A 1 22.83 9.54 20.41
N GLY A 2 23.34 8.36 20.81
CA GLY A 2 24.55 7.77 20.21
C GLY A 2 24.39 6.62 19.20
N ASP A 3 23.20 6.07 19.01
CA ASP A 3 23.03 4.81 18.24
C ASP A 3 22.19 4.94 16.96
N TRP A 4 21.77 6.15 16.61
CA TRP A 4 20.89 6.39 15.47
C TRP A 4 21.60 7.19 14.38
N THR A 5 21.51 6.71 13.17
CA THR A 5 21.92 7.44 11.97
C THR A 5 20.67 7.98 11.28
N GLY A 6 20.53 9.29 11.24
CA GLY A 6 19.47 9.95 10.45
C GLY A 6 19.72 9.77 8.96
N PHE A 7 18.65 9.67 8.18
CA PHE A 7 18.73 9.65 6.72
C PHE A 7 17.60 10.46 6.08
N SER A 8 17.89 10.98 4.90
CA SER A 8 16.90 11.46 3.95
C SER A 8 17.42 11.19 2.55
N GLY A 9 16.56 10.72 1.65
CA GLY A 9 16.98 10.38 0.29
C GLY A 9 15.79 10.24 -0.65
N GLY A 10 16.10 10.06 -1.93
CA GLY A 10 15.12 9.78 -2.96
C GLY A 10 15.66 8.84 -4.01
N ALA A 11 14.75 8.15 -4.69
CA ALA A 11 15.04 7.24 -5.79
C ALA A 11 13.91 7.33 -6.81
N THR A 12 14.21 7.01 -8.07
CA THR A 12 13.20 6.86 -9.11
C THR A 12 13.09 5.39 -9.46
N VAL A 13 11.88 4.81 -9.33
CA VAL A 13 11.62 3.40 -9.65
C VAL A 13 10.61 3.35 -10.80
N LYS A 14 11.04 2.92 -11.99
CA LYS A 14 10.19 2.91 -13.19
C LYS A 14 9.48 4.26 -13.40
N ASP A 15 10.25 5.35 -13.40
CA ASP A 15 9.78 6.74 -13.52
C ASP A 15 8.88 7.25 -12.38
N ILE A 16 8.79 6.50 -11.27
CA ILE A 16 8.09 6.94 -10.05
C ILE A 16 9.11 7.54 -9.09
N PRO A 17 9.20 8.87 -8.96
CA PRO A 17 10.04 9.49 -7.95
C PRO A 17 9.47 9.19 -6.56
N ALA A 18 10.34 8.66 -5.71
CA ALA A 18 10.08 8.38 -4.31
C ALA A 18 11.10 9.12 -3.43
N ARG A 19 10.67 9.54 -2.25
CA ARG A 19 11.51 10.12 -1.20
C ARG A 19 11.17 9.50 0.13
N ALA A 20 12.16 9.39 1.01
CA ALA A 20 11.98 8.93 2.38
C ALA A 20 12.93 9.67 3.32
N ALA A 21 12.49 9.84 4.56
CA ALA A 21 13.33 10.34 5.64
C ALA A 21 13.02 9.56 6.93
N GLY A 22 14.02 9.44 7.78
CA GLY A 22 13.92 8.65 8.98
C GLY A 22 15.25 8.52 9.71
N ARG A 23 15.35 7.47 10.51
CA ARG A 23 16.58 7.10 11.20
C ARG A 23 16.73 5.59 11.25
N VAL A 24 17.96 5.12 11.28
CA VAL A 24 18.32 3.69 11.36
C VAL A 24 19.27 3.44 12.52
N ARG A 25 19.11 2.30 13.18
CA ARG A 25 20.01 1.79 14.22
C ARG A 25 20.32 0.33 13.93
N VAL A 26 21.57 -0.06 14.12
CA VAL A 26 22.01 -1.46 14.09
C VAL A 26 22.55 -1.82 15.47
N ALA A 27 21.86 -2.70 16.18
CA ALA A 27 22.22 -3.11 17.53
C ALA A 27 21.74 -4.54 17.81
N ASN A 28 22.52 -5.31 18.58
CA ASN A 28 22.13 -6.65 19.05
C ASN A 28 21.68 -7.60 17.92
N GLY A 29 22.32 -7.54 16.75
CA GLY A 29 21.96 -8.36 15.59
C GLY A 29 20.66 -7.96 14.88
N ALA A 30 20.08 -6.80 15.22
CA ALA A 30 18.88 -6.25 14.60
C ALA A 30 19.16 -4.88 13.97
N THR A 31 18.53 -4.63 12.82
CA THR A 31 18.45 -3.32 12.19
C THR A 31 17.05 -2.76 12.39
N THR A 32 16.92 -1.64 13.09
CA THR A 32 15.65 -0.93 13.28
C THR A 32 15.65 0.33 12.43
N VAL A 33 14.62 0.51 11.62
CA VAL A 33 14.39 1.69 10.80
C VAL A 33 13.10 2.35 11.26
N GLU A 34 13.19 3.62 11.63
CA GLU A 34 12.02 4.47 11.86
C GLU A 34 11.86 5.42 10.67
N LEU A 35 10.80 5.23 9.91
CA LEU A 35 10.39 6.11 8.82
C LEU A 35 9.52 7.22 9.37
N THR A 36 10.02 8.45 9.35
CA THR A 36 9.26 9.63 9.77
C THR A 36 8.46 10.21 8.62
N SER A 37 8.96 10.11 7.39
CA SER A 37 8.22 10.48 6.19
C SER A 37 8.62 9.63 4.99
N GLY A 38 7.69 9.54 4.04
CA GLY A 38 7.89 8.86 2.78
C GLY A 38 6.82 9.30 1.82
N GLN A 39 7.17 9.47 0.55
CA GLN A 39 6.21 9.80 -0.49
C GLN A 39 6.65 9.25 -1.84
N ALA A 40 5.69 8.90 -2.67
CA ALA A 40 5.88 8.55 -4.06
C ALA A 40 4.77 9.18 -4.90
N THR A 41 5.10 9.63 -6.11
CA THR A 41 4.12 10.22 -7.02
C THR A 41 4.14 9.50 -8.35
N MET A 42 3.00 8.94 -8.77
CA MET A 42 2.84 8.29 -10.07
C MET A 42 1.71 8.96 -10.84
N ARG A 43 2.01 9.55 -12.02
CA ARG A 43 1.02 10.23 -12.88
C ARG A 43 0.11 11.22 -12.11
N GLY A 44 0.71 12.00 -11.20
CA GLY A 44 0.01 12.98 -10.36
C GLY A 44 -0.65 12.41 -9.09
N ILE A 45 -0.66 11.09 -8.91
CA ILE A 45 -1.20 10.44 -7.71
C ILE A 45 -0.10 10.35 -6.67
N LYS A 46 -0.28 11.07 -5.57
CA LYS A 46 0.63 11.06 -4.43
C LYS A 46 0.21 10.00 -3.41
N ALA A 47 1.12 9.10 -3.09
CA ALA A 47 1.09 8.28 -1.88
C ALA A 47 2.06 8.87 -0.87
N ALA A 48 1.66 9.00 0.39
CA ALA A 48 2.54 9.52 1.44
C ALA A 48 2.32 8.79 2.77
N ILE A 49 3.40 8.57 3.52
CA ILE A 49 3.33 8.02 4.88
C ILE A 49 2.44 8.93 5.73
N ALA A 50 1.41 8.34 6.33
CA ALA A 50 0.41 9.04 7.13
C ALA A 50 0.88 9.28 8.58
N GLN A 51 1.76 8.41 9.08
CA GLN A 51 2.33 8.49 10.42
C GLN A 51 3.66 7.73 10.48
N ALA A 52 4.51 8.06 11.46
CA ALA A 52 5.78 7.38 11.65
C ALA A 52 5.60 5.85 11.73
N SER A 53 6.51 5.11 11.10
CA SER A 53 6.41 3.66 10.96
C SER A 53 7.74 3.00 11.30
N THR A 54 7.70 1.88 12.02
CA THR A 54 8.90 1.13 12.42
C THR A 54 9.01 -0.16 11.64
N ILE A 55 10.22 -0.43 11.14
CA ILE A 55 10.61 -1.67 10.49
C ILE A 55 11.78 -2.25 11.29
N THR A 56 11.72 -3.54 11.60
CA THR A 56 12.80 -4.26 12.28
C THR A 56 13.24 -5.44 11.43
N ILE A 57 14.54 -5.57 11.21
CA ILE A 57 15.15 -6.66 10.45
C ILE A 57 16.06 -7.43 11.41
N ALA A 58 15.78 -8.70 11.65
CA ALA A 58 16.59 -9.57 12.50
C ALA A 58 16.42 -11.02 12.05
N ASN A 59 17.49 -11.83 12.15
CA ASN A 59 17.45 -13.27 11.85
C ASN A 59 16.80 -13.60 10.48
N GLY A 60 17.14 -12.83 9.44
CA GLY A 60 16.58 -13.00 8.10
C GLY A 60 15.10 -12.61 7.93
N THR A 61 14.46 -12.07 8.98
CA THR A 61 13.05 -11.67 8.96
C THR A 61 12.92 -10.15 9.10
N THR A 62 12.20 -9.55 8.16
CA THR A 62 11.74 -8.16 8.23
C THR A 62 10.34 -8.14 8.85
N SER A 63 10.18 -7.43 9.96
CA SER A 63 8.89 -7.17 10.61
C SER A 63 8.51 -5.71 10.40
N LEU A 64 7.28 -5.49 9.97
CA LEU A 64 6.66 -4.17 9.81
C LEU A 64 5.48 -4.10 10.77
N ASP A 65 5.57 -3.22 11.78
CA ASP A 65 4.49 -3.05 12.74
C ASP A 65 3.23 -2.52 12.05
N ARG A 66 3.39 -1.40 11.34
CA ARG A 66 2.34 -0.77 10.53
C ARG A 66 2.93 0.33 9.66
N LEU A 67 2.79 0.19 8.35
CA LEU A 67 2.99 1.28 7.39
C LEU A 67 1.61 1.78 6.97
N ALA A 68 1.28 3.03 7.31
CA ALA A 68 0.06 3.67 6.85
C ALA A 68 0.39 4.71 5.78
N LEU A 69 -0.31 4.66 4.65
CA LEU A 69 -0.16 5.55 3.51
C LEU A 69 -1.48 6.29 3.25
N ASN A 70 -1.42 7.60 3.10
CA ASN A 70 -2.49 8.42 2.55
C ASN A 70 -2.49 8.33 1.03
N LEU A 71 -3.66 8.06 0.44
CA LEU A 71 -3.90 7.87 -0.98
C LEU A 71 -5.12 8.69 -1.42
N GLY A 72 -4.91 9.93 -1.86
CA GLY A 72 -5.98 10.78 -2.38
C GLY A 72 -7.13 11.09 -1.41
N GLY A 73 -6.93 10.92 -0.10
CA GLY A 73 -7.97 11.06 0.93
C GLY A 73 -8.47 9.74 1.52
N GLY A 74 -8.13 8.60 0.90
CA GLY A 74 -8.23 7.29 1.53
C GLY A 74 -6.90 6.86 2.17
N THR A 75 -6.88 5.66 2.75
CA THR A 75 -5.68 5.10 3.39
C THR A 75 -5.40 3.67 2.94
N ALA A 76 -4.13 3.34 2.75
CA ALA A 76 -3.64 1.97 2.70
C ALA A 76 -2.79 1.68 3.93
N THR A 77 -2.99 0.54 4.56
CA THR A 77 -2.17 0.10 5.68
C THR A 77 -1.60 -1.28 5.39
N VAL A 78 -0.35 -1.51 5.80
CA VAL A 78 0.34 -2.80 5.67
C VAL A 78 1.05 -3.12 6.98
N SER A 79 0.98 -4.37 7.41
CA SER A 79 1.70 -4.89 8.57
C SER A 79 2.07 -6.35 8.36
N GLY A 80 3.06 -6.84 9.10
CA GLY A 80 3.37 -8.27 9.14
C GLY A 80 4.86 -8.57 9.00
N LYS A 81 5.16 -9.79 8.58
CA LYS A 81 6.52 -10.34 8.53
C LYS A 81 6.87 -10.89 7.14
N VAL A 82 8.12 -10.70 6.76
CA VAL A 82 8.73 -11.18 5.51
C VAL A 82 10.05 -11.85 5.86
N GLY A 83 10.17 -13.16 5.59
CA GLY A 83 11.40 -13.93 5.76
C GLY A 83 11.32 -15.21 4.94
N GLU A 84 11.64 -16.35 5.53
CA GLU A 84 11.41 -17.68 4.92
C GLU A 84 9.95 -17.88 4.51
N ALA A 85 9.03 -17.31 5.29
CA ALA A 85 7.61 -17.21 4.98
C ALA A 85 7.14 -15.75 5.00
N LEU A 86 6.14 -15.48 4.18
CA LEU A 86 5.34 -14.27 4.21
C LEU A 86 4.21 -14.45 5.21
N ASN A 87 3.90 -13.38 5.95
CA ASN A 87 2.65 -13.23 6.67
C ASN A 87 2.36 -11.73 6.73
N LEU A 88 1.70 -11.23 5.69
CA LEU A 88 1.39 -9.82 5.51
C LEU A 88 -0.11 -9.62 5.49
N ASP A 89 -0.56 -8.59 6.19
CA ASP A 89 -1.91 -8.08 6.13
C ASP A 89 -1.86 -6.67 5.55
N ALA A 90 -2.76 -6.39 4.61
CA ALA A 90 -2.97 -5.06 4.09
C ALA A 90 -4.45 -4.71 4.07
N THR A 91 -4.76 -3.44 4.34
CA THR A 91 -6.13 -2.91 4.32
C THR A 91 -6.16 -1.62 3.52
N LEU A 92 -7.13 -1.52 2.61
CA LEU A 92 -7.51 -0.28 1.93
C LEU A 92 -8.79 0.25 2.58
N ALA A 93 -8.82 1.53 2.87
CA ALA A 93 -10.01 2.20 3.39
C ALA A 93 -10.32 3.45 2.57
N ARG A 94 -11.49 3.44 1.92
CA ARG A 94 -12.09 4.55 1.19
C ARG A 94 -11.13 5.25 0.22
N VAL A 95 -10.34 4.47 -0.52
CA VAL A 95 -9.46 5.02 -1.57
C VAL A 95 -10.34 5.48 -2.73
N PRO A 96 -10.26 6.75 -3.16
CA PRO A 96 -11.15 7.27 -4.19
C PRO A 96 -10.81 6.68 -5.56
N MET A 97 -11.84 6.31 -6.31
CA MET A 97 -11.67 5.77 -7.66
C MET A 97 -11.23 6.83 -8.67
N SER A 98 -11.38 8.11 -8.35
CA SER A 98 -10.93 9.21 -9.19
C SER A 98 -9.42 9.19 -9.46
N LEU A 99 -8.63 8.50 -8.63
CA LEU A 99 -7.21 8.24 -8.89
C LEU A 99 -7.00 7.48 -10.22
N ALA A 100 -7.95 6.62 -10.64
CA ALA A 100 -7.87 5.91 -11.90
C ALA A 100 -7.93 6.84 -13.14
N ASN A 101 -8.49 8.03 -13.00
CA ASN A 101 -8.68 8.97 -14.11
C ASN A 101 -7.34 9.50 -14.66
N SER A 102 -6.28 9.51 -13.84
CA SER A 102 -4.92 9.83 -14.31
C SER A 102 -4.37 8.79 -15.30
N PHE A 103 -4.96 7.60 -15.35
CA PHE A 103 -4.56 6.52 -16.25
C PHE A 103 -5.47 6.37 -17.45
N SER A 104 -6.75 6.75 -17.32
CA SER A 104 -7.77 6.62 -18.37
C SER A 104 -8.52 7.95 -18.55
N PRO A 105 -8.11 8.78 -19.52
CA PRO A 105 -8.84 9.99 -19.88
C PRO A 105 -10.28 9.66 -20.30
N GLY A 106 -11.26 10.43 -19.83
CA GLY A 106 -12.67 10.23 -20.13
C GLY A 106 -13.37 9.14 -19.31
N LEU A 107 -12.66 8.41 -18.45
CA LEU A 107 -13.28 7.45 -17.53
C LEU A 107 -14.21 8.15 -16.51
N ASP A 108 -13.75 9.26 -15.95
CA ASP A 108 -14.47 10.04 -14.93
C ASP A 108 -15.02 9.17 -13.79
N ALA A 109 -14.17 8.24 -13.33
CA ALA A 109 -14.48 7.31 -12.27
C ALA A 109 -14.76 8.06 -10.96
N ALA A 110 -15.86 7.67 -10.32
CA ALA A 110 -16.28 8.14 -9.02
C ALA A 110 -16.59 6.96 -8.09
N GLY A 111 -16.68 7.25 -6.80
CA GLY A 111 -16.85 6.27 -5.74
C GLY A 111 -15.54 5.99 -5.00
N SER A 112 -15.57 4.97 -4.15
CA SER A 112 -14.43 4.61 -3.31
C SER A 112 -14.28 3.09 -3.19
N ILE A 113 -13.04 2.65 -2.97
CA ILE A 113 -12.67 1.25 -2.78
C ILE A 113 -12.15 1.05 -1.36
N SER A 114 -12.62 0.01 -0.72
CA SER A 114 -12.08 -0.53 0.54
C SER A 114 -11.82 -2.02 0.37
N GLY A 115 -10.99 -2.60 1.22
CA GLY A 115 -10.73 -4.03 1.14
C GLY A 115 -9.60 -4.48 2.03
N THR A 116 -9.41 -5.80 2.08
CA THR A 116 -8.38 -6.47 2.85
C THR A 116 -7.64 -7.45 1.96
N LEU A 117 -6.34 -7.62 2.22
CA LEU A 117 -5.46 -8.54 1.53
C LEU A 117 -4.63 -9.26 2.59
N LYS A 118 -4.53 -10.58 2.48
CA LYS A 118 -3.63 -11.41 3.28
C LYS A 118 -2.69 -12.17 2.37
N VAL A 119 -1.39 -12.11 2.64
CA VAL A 119 -0.35 -12.83 1.90
C VAL A 119 0.40 -13.75 2.86
N THR A 120 0.47 -15.03 2.51
CA THR A 120 1.10 -16.07 3.33
C THR A 120 1.96 -17.01 2.47
N GLY A 121 2.70 -17.92 3.10
CA GLY A 121 3.47 -18.95 2.40
C GLY A 121 4.87 -18.48 1.97
N ALA A 122 5.56 -19.29 1.17
CA ALA A 122 6.93 -18.99 0.76
C ALA A 122 6.97 -17.81 -0.24
N PRO A 123 7.98 -16.93 -0.21
CA PRO A 123 8.11 -15.85 -1.19
C PRO A 123 8.10 -16.31 -2.65
N ALA A 124 8.65 -17.50 -2.94
CA ALA A 124 8.66 -18.10 -4.28
C ALA A 124 7.30 -18.71 -4.69
N ASN A 125 6.39 -18.93 -3.74
CA ASN A 125 5.07 -19.52 -3.96
C ASN A 125 4.07 -18.96 -2.93
N PRO A 126 3.68 -17.69 -3.06
CA PRO A 126 2.80 -17.05 -2.10
C PRO A 126 1.35 -17.54 -2.26
N ALA A 127 0.63 -17.59 -1.14
CA ALA A 127 -0.82 -17.71 -1.10
C ALA A 127 -1.42 -16.36 -0.71
N VAL A 128 -2.35 -15.86 -1.53
CA VAL A 128 -2.99 -14.56 -1.38
C VAL A 128 -4.48 -14.76 -1.21
N ALA A 129 -5.09 -14.08 -0.24
CA ALA A 129 -6.54 -13.97 -0.10
C ALA A 129 -6.92 -12.50 -0.08
N PHE A 130 -7.95 -12.12 -0.82
CA PHE A 130 -8.43 -10.73 -0.85
C PHE A 130 -9.95 -10.64 -0.77
N LYS A 131 -10.41 -9.51 -0.24
CA LYS A 131 -11.78 -9.04 -0.32
C LYS A 131 -11.75 -7.55 -0.61
N ILE A 132 -12.56 -7.11 -1.57
CA ILE A 132 -12.65 -5.74 -2.04
C ILE A 132 -14.11 -5.37 -2.12
N ASP A 133 -14.44 -4.19 -1.60
CA ASP A 133 -15.76 -3.60 -1.64
C ASP A 133 -15.62 -2.18 -2.21
N ALA A 134 -16.36 -1.90 -3.28
CA ALA A 134 -16.44 -0.59 -3.91
C ALA A 134 -17.85 -0.03 -3.75
N ALA A 135 -17.93 1.25 -3.40
CA ALA A 135 -19.18 1.93 -3.13
C ALA A 135 -19.31 3.19 -3.98
N GLY A 136 -20.52 3.43 -4.50
CA GLY A 136 -20.82 4.60 -5.32
C GLY A 136 -20.09 4.59 -6.66
N VAL A 137 -19.79 3.41 -7.20
CA VAL A 137 -19.03 3.24 -8.45
C VAL A 137 -19.83 3.82 -9.60
N GLN A 138 -19.22 4.76 -10.32
CA GLN A 138 -19.75 5.35 -11.55
C GLN A 138 -18.62 5.75 -12.50
N THR A 139 -18.93 5.81 -13.79
CA THR A 139 -18.08 6.40 -14.84
C THR A 139 -18.90 7.43 -15.64
N SER A 140 -18.24 8.14 -16.55
CA SER A 140 -18.94 9.03 -17.50
C SER A 140 -20.00 8.27 -18.31
N GLN A 141 -19.69 7.05 -18.76
CA GLN A 141 -20.58 6.22 -19.57
C GLN A 141 -21.80 5.75 -18.77
N THR A 142 -21.61 5.25 -17.54
CA THR A 142 -22.74 4.77 -16.73
C THR A 142 -23.64 5.91 -16.29
N ARG A 143 -23.07 7.08 -15.97
CA ARG A 143 -23.86 8.29 -15.70
C ARG A 143 -24.62 8.77 -16.93
N GLY A 144 -24.00 8.78 -18.10
CA GLY A 144 -24.65 9.17 -19.36
C GLY A 144 -25.82 8.25 -19.73
N ALA A 145 -25.75 6.98 -19.36
CA ALA A 145 -26.84 6.01 -19.52
C ALA A 145 -27.92 6.09 -18.41
N GLY A 146 -27.79 7.02 -17.45
CA GLY A 146 -28.77 7.23 -16.37
C GLY A 146 -28.59 6.32 -15.16
N PHE A 147 -27.50 5.56 -15.05
CA PHE A 147 -27.24 4.72 -13.88
C PHE A 147 -26.74 5.54 -12.67
N GLY A 148 -27.31 5.25 -11.50
CA GLY A 148 -26.84 5.73 -10.20
C GLY A 148 -25.54 5.07 -9.74
N GLY A 149 -25.08 5.43 -8.54
CA GLY A 149 -23.89 4.83 -7.94
C GLY A 149 -24.09 3.36 -7.61
N MET A 150 -23.17 2.50 -8.06
CA MET A 150 -23.25 1.05 -7.86
C MET A 150 -22.35 0.57 -6.72
N GLY A 151 -22.78 -0.50 -6.04
CA GLY A 151 -21.94 -1.27 -5.14
C GLY A 151 -21.34 -2.46 -5.87
N VAL A 152 -20.04 -2.72 -5.70
CA VAL A 152 -19.37 -3.88 -6.28
C VAL A 152 -18.55 -4.54 -5.19
N SER A 153 -18.76 -5.84 -4.97
CA SER A 153 -17.94 -6.64 -4.05
C SER A 153 -17.24 -7.76 -4.81
N SER A 154 -15.98 -8.02 -4.47
CA SER A 154 -15.18 -9.10 -5.04
C SER A 154 -14.31 -9.74 -3.96
N SER A 155 -14.14 -11.05 -4.03
CA SER A 155 -13.23 -11.78 -3.16
C SER A 155 -12.62 -12.95 -3.91
N GLY A 156 -11.40 -13.33 -3.55
CA GLY A 156 -10.73 -14.44 -4.18
C GLY A 156 -9.49 -14.89 -3.43
N THR A 157 -8.96 -16.02 -3.88
CA THR A 157 -7.71 -16.59 -3.40
C THR A 157 -6.82 -16.91 -4.59
N TYR A 158 -5.52 -16.76 -4.41
CA TYR A 158 -4.48 -17.20 -5.34
C TYR A 158 -3.50 -18.07 -4.57
N SER A 159 -3.07 -19.18 -5.17
CA SER A 159 -1.97 -19.99 -4.68
C SER A 159 -0.98 -20.21 -5.82
N GLY A 160 0.31 -19.91 -5.65
CA GLY A 160 1.29 -20.00 -6.74
C GLY A 160 1.51 -21.39 -7.35
N ASN A 161 0.80 -22.42 -6.88
CA ASN A 161 0.77 -23.76 -7.45
C ASN A 161 -0.59 -24.17 -8.08
N ARG A 162 -1.60 -23.29 -8.12
CA ARG A 162 -2.87 -23.48 -8.86
C ARG A 162 -3.73 -22.21 -8.85
#